data_AF-A0A1V0A1B4-F1
#
_entry.id   AF-A0A1V0A1B4-F1
#
_cell.length_a   1.000
_cell.length_b   1.000
_cell.length_c   1.000
_cell.angle_alpha   90.00
_cell.angle_beta   90.00
_cell.angle_gamma   90.00
#
_symmetry.space_group_name_H-M   'P 1'
#
loop_
_entity.id
_entity.type
_entity.pdbx_description
1 polymer ?
#
loop_
_entity_poly.entity_id
_entity_poly.type
_entity_poly.pdbx_seq_one_letter_code
_entity_poly.pdbx_strand_id
1 'polypeptide(L)'
;MSADADRGNELWTRWSTFLERIRLQHALADARSAGRQEEAARLEGRLAELPEITPLEALQANADLMGMLTAQRWIAMRIAQAEGASLEQIGRQLGISKQSAWEFMKRRIDAHENG
;
A
#
# COMPACT_ATOMS: atom_id res chain seq x y z
N MET A 1 -7.01 -0.66 -20.69
CA MET A 1 -6.76 -0.30 -19.27
C MET A 1 -6.10 1.07 -19.25
N SER A 2 -6.34 1.88 -18.21
CA SER A 2 -5.65 3.18 -18.05
C SER A 2 -4.22 2.96 -17.57
N ALA A 3 -3.25 3.74 -18.05
CA ALA A 3 -1.84 3.63 -17.67
C ALA A 3 -1.61 3.70 -16.14
N ASP A 4 -2.46 4.44 -15.42
CA ASP A 4 -2.41 4.52 -13.95
C ASP A 4 -2.83 3.21 -13.26
N ALA A 5 -3.77 2.48 -13.86
CA ALA A 5 -4.20 1.18 -13.34
C ALA A 5 -3.09 0.13 -13.54
N ASP A 6 -2.40 0.18 -14.68
CA ASP A 6 -1.28 -0.70 -14.98
C ASP A 6 -0.10 -0.45 -14.04
N ARG A 7 0.23 0.82 -13.79
CA ARG A 7 1.25 1.22 -12.80
C ARG A 7 0.87 0.80 -11.37
N GLY A 8 -0.38 1.04 -10.96
CA GLY A 8 -0.85 0.62 -9.64
C GLY A 8 -0.74 -0.89 -9.42
N ASN A 9 -1.07 -1.68 -10.45
CA ASN A 9 -0.94 -3.14 -10.43
C ASN A 9 0.53 -3.60 -10.33
N GLU A 10 1.44 -2.95 -11.06
CA GLU A 10 2.88 -3.25 -10.97
C GLU A 10 3.41 -3.00 -9.55
N LEU A 11 3.11 -1.83 -8.98
CA LEU A 11 3.56 -1.47 -7.63
C LEU A 11 2.98 -2.40 -6.58
N TRP A 12 1.69 -2.75 -6.69
CA TRP A 12 1.04 -3.72 -5.81
C TRP A 12 1.68 -5.11 -5.93
N THR A 13 1.96 -5.56 -7.15
CA THR A 13 2.64 -6.85 -7.38
C THR A 13 4.00 -6.86 -6.68
N ARG A 14 4.83 -5.84 -6.89
CA ARG A 14 6.15 -5.73 -6.25
C ARG A 14 6.07 -5.74 -4.72
N TRP A 15 5.16 -4.95 -4.14
CA TRP A 15 4.94 -4.90 -2.69
C TRP A 15 4.42 -6.23 -2.12
N SER A 16 3.41 -6.82 -2.75
CA SER A 16 2.80 -8.07 -2.28
C SER A 16 3.74 -9.27 -2.41
N THR A 17 4.53 -9.34 -3.48
CA THR A 17 5.57 -10.38 -3.62
C THR A 17 6.62 -10.26 -2.54
N PHE A 18 7.07 -9.05 -2.19
CA PHE A 18 8.00 -8.86 -1.07
C PHE A 18 7.40 -9.38 0.25
N LEU A 19 6.16 -9.03 0.57
CA LEU A 19 5.49 -9.54 1.78
C LEU A 19 5.34 -11.06 1.77
N GLU A 20 5.03 -11.66 0.62
CA GLU A 20 4.96 -13.12 0.50
C GLU A 20 6.31 -13.78 0.76
N ARG A 21 7.41 -13.23 0.22
CA ARG A 21 8.77 -13.73 0.48
C ARG A 21 9.11 -13.70 1.97
N ILE A 22 8.86 -12.58 2.65
CA ILE A 22 9.09 -12.48 4.11
C ILE A 22 8.29 -13.54 4.85
N ARG A 23 7.00 -13.69 4.53
CA ARG A 23 6.13 -14.72 5.16
C ARG A 23 6.67 -16.14 4.94
N LEU A 24 7.12 -16.46 3.72
CA LEU A 24 7.69 -17.77 3.39
C LEU A 24 9.03 -18.01 4.09
N GLN A 25 9.89 -16.99 4.17
CA GLN A 25 11.18 -17.06 4.87
C GLN A 25 10.99 -17.34 6.37
N HIS A 26 10.03 -16.67 7.02
CA HIS A 26 9.69 -16.93 8.42
C HIS A 26 9.16 -18.36 8.61
N ALA A 27 8.19 -18.78 7.79
CA ALA A 27 7.66 -20.13 7.85
C ALA A 27 8.73 -21.20 7.60
N LEU A 28 9.69 -20.93 6.71
CA LEU A 28 10.82 -21.83 6.43
C LEU A 28 11.75 -21.95 7.63
N ALA A 29 12.07 -20.83 8.29
CA ALA A 29 12.87 -20.84 9.51
C ALA A 29 12.19 -21.67 10.62
N ASP A 30 10.86 -21.52 10.78
CA ASP A 30 10.05 -22.28 11.73
C ASP A 30 9.96 -23.78 11.39
N ALA A 31 9.87 -24.12 10.10
CA ALA A 31 9.86 -25.52 9.66
C ALA A 31 11.22 -26.19 9.93
N ARG A 32 12.32 -25.48 9.65
CA ARG A 32 13.69 -25.95 9.90
C ARG A 32 13.96 -26.16 11.38
N SER A 33 13.58 -25.20 12.23
CA SER A 33 13.78 -25.31 13.69
C SER A 33 12.95 -26.45 14.32
N ALA A 34 11.77 -26.72 13.76
CA ALA A 34 10.90 -27.82 14.18
C ALA A 34 11.27 -29.20 13.58
N GLY A 35 12.31 -29.29 12.75
CA GLY A 35 12.70 -30.55 12.09
C GLY A 35 11.72 -31.05 11.02
N ARG A 36 10.81 -30.19 10.53
CA ARG A 36 9.80 -30.53 9.51
C ARG A 36 10.40 -30.44 8.11
N GLN A 37 11.25 -31.41 7.75
CA GLN A 37 12.07 -31.37 6.53
C GLN A 37 11.25 -31.29 5.22
N GLU A 38 10.17 -32.05 5.09
CA GLU A 38 9.31 -32.01 3.89
C GLU A 38 8.64 -30.64 3.70
N GLU A 39 8.19 -30.03 4.80
CA GLU A 39 7.59 -28.70 4.78
C GLU A 39 8.63 -27.63 4.43
N ALA A 40 9.84 -27.73 4.98
CA ALA A 40 10.96 -26.85 4.65
C ALA A 40 11.30 -26.92 3.15
N ALA A 41 11.45 -28.12 2.59
CA ALA A 41 11.74 -28.31 1.16
C ALA A 41 10.63 -27.71 0.27
N ARG A 42 9.36 -27.90 0.63
CA ARG A 42 8.23 -27.29 -0.10
C ARG A 42 8.25 -25.77 -0.04
N LEU A 43 8.57 -25.18 1.12
CA LEU A 43 8.65 -23.73 1.30
C LEU A 43 9.84 -23.12 0.53
N GLU A 44 10.98 -23.82 0.49
CA GLU A 44 12.13 -23.46 -0.35
C GLU A 44 11.77 -23.44 -1.83
N GLY A 45 11.08 -24.47 -2.32
CA GLY A 45 10.60 -24.53 -3.71
C GLY A 45 9.71 -23.34 -4.06
N ARG A 46 8.74 -23.02 -3.20
CA ARG A 46 7.87 -21.84 -3.40
C ARG A 46 8.65 -20.52 -3.37
N LEU A 47 9.65 -20.39 -2.50
CA LEU A 47 10.44 -19.15 -2.42
C LEU A 47 11.29 -18.95 -3.69
N ALA A 48 11.74 -20.04 -4.31
CA ALA A 48 12.49 -20.01 -5.57
C ALA A 48 11.64 -19.60 -6.79
N GLU A 49 10.33 -19.80 -6.74
CA GLU A 49 9.40 -19.38 -7.80
C GLU A 49 9.08 -17.88 -7.77
N LEU A 50 9.28 -17.23 -6.62
CA LEU A 50 9.02 -15.80 -6.47
C LEU A 50 10.23 -14.97 -6.91
N PRO A 51 10.05 -13.89 -7.68
CA PRO A 51 11.15 -13.00 -8.03
C PRO A 51 11.76 -12.40 -6.77
N GLU A 52 13.06 -12.18 -6.78
CA GLU A 52 13.74 -11.50 -5.67
C GLU A 52 13.44 -10.01 -5.70
N ILE A 53 12.87 -9.50 -4.60
CA ILE A 53 12.58 -8.08 -4.41
C ILE A 53 13.36 -7.64 -3.18
N THR A 54 14.21 -6.63 -3.33
CA THR A 54 14.98 -6.09 -2.21
C THR A 54 14.06 -5.28 -1.28
N PRO A 55 14.42 -5.14 0.01
CA PRO A 55 13.67 -4.29 0.93
C PRO A 55 13.52 -2.83 0.46
N LEU A 56 14.53 -2.28 -0.23
CA LEU A 56 14.49 -0.91 -0.74
C LEU A 56 13.52 -0.76 -1.93
N GLU A 57 13.50 -1.72 -2.86
CA GLU A 57 12.53 -1.72 -3.96
C GLU A 57 11.09 -1.87 -3.45
N ALA A 58 10.89 -2.72 -2.45
CA ALA A 58 9.59 -2.89 -1.80
C ALA A 58 9.14 -1.62 -1.08
N LEU A 59 10.05 -0.95 -0.38
CA LEU A 59 9.78 0.32 0.29
C LEU A 59 9.40 1.41 -0.71
N GLN A 60 10.12 1.53 -1.82
CA GLN A 60 9.79 2.47 -2.89
C GLN A 60 8.40 2.19 -3.47
N ALA A 61 8.10 0.92 -3.78
CA ALA A 61 6.79 0.53 -4.29
C ALA A 61 5.65 0.85 -3.31
N ASN A 62 5.88 0.63 -2.01
CA ASN A 62 4.94 0.97 -0.96
C ASN A 62 4.69 2.49 -0.87
N ALA A 63 5.77 3.29 -0.90
CA ALA A 63 5.67 4.74 -0.87
C ALA A 63 4.87 5.28 -2.07
N ASP A 64 5.12 4.74 -3.28
CA ASP A 64 4.40 5.13 -4.49
C ASP A 64 2.91 4.75 -4.42
N LEU A 65 2.58 3.54 -3.95
CA LEU A 65 1.19 3.12 -3.71
C LEU A 65 0.47 4.05 -2.73
N MET A 66 1.14 4.38 -1.62
CA MET A 66 0.59 5.30 -0.62
C MET A 66 0.38 6.70 -1.20
N GLY A 67 1.29 7.17 -2.06
CA GLY A 67 1.14 8.41 -2.81
C GLY A 67 -0.12 8.40 -3.70
N MET A 68 -0.32 7.33 -4.48
CA MET A 68 -1.50 7.17 -5.34
C MET A 68 -2.80 7.14 -4.53
N LEU A 69 -2.87 6.32 -3.48
CA LEU A 69 -4.05 6.22 -2.61
C LEU A 69 -4.33 7.53 -1.88
N THR A 70 -3.29 8.28 -1.51
CA THR A 70 -3.44 9.61 -0.90
C THR A 70 -4.03 10.61 -1.89
N ALA A 71 -3.60 10.58 -3.16
CA ALA A 71 -4.16 11.41 -4.21
C ALA A 71 -5.64 11.05 -4.48
N GLN A 72 -5.97 9.76 -4.57
CA GLN A 72 -7.33 9.28 -4.75
C GLN A 72 -8.23 9.66 -3.56
N ARG A 73 -7.74 9.57 -2.33
CA ARG A 73 -8.47 10.02 -1.13
C ARG A 73 -8.82 11.50 -1.24
N TRP A 74 -7.89 12.35 -1.69
CA TRP A 74 -8.18 13.76 -1.90
C TRP A 74 -9.29 13.99 -2.93
N ILE A 75 -9.25 13.29 -4.07
CA ILE A 75 -10.32 13.35 -5.09
C ILE A 75 -11.67 12.94 -4.48
N ALA A 76 -11.71 11.83 -3.75
CA ALA A 76 -12.93 11.35 -3.10
C ALA A 76 -13.48 12.35 -2.07
N MET A 77 -12.60 12.98 -1.28
CA MET A 77 -13.01 14.04 -0.34
C MET A 77 -13.61 15.24 -1.07
N ARG A 78 -13.03 15.66 -2.21
CA ARG A 78 -13.54 16.77 -3.03
C ARG A 78 -14.90 16.46 -3.64
N ILE A 79 -15.08 15.25 -4.16
CA ILE A 79 -16.39 14.77 -4.67
C ILE A 79 -17.42 14.78 -3.55
N ALA A 80 -17.08 14.22 -2.37
CA ALA A 80 -18.00 14.20 -1.23
C ALA A 80 -18.42 15.63 -0.82
N GLN A 81 -17.49 16.60 -0.80
CA GLN A 81 -17.84 18.00 -0.55
C GLN A 81 -18.76 18.59 -1.62
N ALA A 82 -18.52 18.28 -2.90
CA ALA A 82 -19.36 18.72 -4.01
C ALA A 82 -20.78 18.14 -3.92
N GLU A 83 -20.92 16.95 -3.37
CA GLU A 83 -22.20 16.28 -3.07
C GLU A 83 -22.83 16.73 -1.74
N GLY A 84 -22.22 17.71 -1.05
CA GLY A 84 -22.77 18.34 0.16
C GLY A 84 -22.29 17.76 1.49
N ALA A 85 -21.34 16.82 1.49
CA ALA A 85 -20.76 16.30 2.72
C ALA A 85 -19.93 17.39 3.44
N SER A 86 -20.22 17.59 4.72
CA SER A 86 -19.42 18.45 5.59
C SER A 86 -18.08 17.81 5.94
N LEU A 87 -17.11 18.65 6.29
CA LEU A 87 -15.81 18.22 6.82
C LEU A 87 -15.91 17.34 8.07
N GLU A 88 -16.95 17.53 8.87
CA GLU A 88 -17.21 16.71 10.05
C GLU A 88 -17.66 15.29 9.67
N GLN A 89 -18.55 15.16 8.68
CA GLN A 89 -18.98 13.86 8.14
C GLN A 89 -17.81 13.12 7.49
N ILE A 90 -17.00 13.83 6.70
CA ILE A 90 -15.80 13.26 6.07
C ILE A 90 -14.79 12.80 7.12
N GLY A 91 -14.49 13.63 8.12
CA GLY A 91 -13.59 13.27 9.22
C GLY A 91 -14.06 12.02 9.96
N ARG A 92 -15.35 11.97 10.30
CA ARG A 92 -15.98 10.80 10.94
C ARG A 92 -15.83 9.53 10.12
N GLN A 93 -16.05 9.59 8.80
CA GLN A 93 -15.91 8.44 7.91
C GLN A 93 -14.46 7.93 7.81
N LEU A 94 -13.49 8.84 7.92
CA LEU A 94 -12.06 8.53 7.89
C LEU A 94 -11.49 8.19 9.27
N GLY A 95 -12.30 8.26 10.34
CA GLY A 95 -11.84 8.03 11.72
C GLY A 95 -10.91 9.14 12.25
N ILE A 96 -11.01 10.36 11.73
CA ILE A 96 -10.17 11.52 12.10
C ILE A 96 -11.02 12.72 12.50
N SER A 97 -10.40 13.71 13.15
CA SER A 97 -11.09 14.95 13.50
C SER A 97 -11.42 15.80 12.26
N LYS A 98 -12.45 16.64 12.37
CA LYS A 98 -12.78 17.69 11.37
C LYS A 98 -11.54 18.52 10.98
N GLN A 99 -10.74 18.91 11.98
CA GLN A 99 -9.52 19.70 11.77
C GLN A 99 -8.47 18.90 10.97
N SER A 100 -8.28 17.62 11.28
CA SER A 100 -7.36 16.75 10.53
C SER A 100 -7.79 16.60 9.07
N ALA A 101 -9.10 16.45 8.82
CA ALA A 101 -9.65 16.40 7.47
C ALA A 101 -9.44 17.71 6.70
N TRP A 102 -9.61 18.86 7.37
CA TRP A 102 -9.31 20.17 6.78
C TRP A 102 -7.83 20.36 6.46
N GLU A 103 -6.93 20.05 7.39
CA GLU A 103 -5.48 20.17 7.19
C GLU A 103 -5.00 19.29 6.04
N PHE A 104 -5.54 18.07 5.94
CA PHE A 104 -5.24 17.17 4.82
C PHE A 104 -5.59 17.81 3.48
N MET A 105 -6.79 18.38 3.34
CA MET A 105 -7.19 19.01 2.07
C MET A 105 -6.39 20.28 1.78
N LYS A 106 -6.10 21.10 2.81
CA LYS A 106 -5.31 22.32 2.65
C LYS A 106 -3.92 22.03 2.09
N ARG A 107 -3.18 21.08 2.69
CA ARG A 107 -1.83 20.70 2.23
C ARG A 107 -1.80 20.24 0.77
N ARG A 108 -2.90 19.65 0.28
CA ARG A 108 -3.03 19.20 -1.12
C ARG A 108 -3.33 20.35 -2.09
N ILE A 109 -4.05 21.38 -1.65
CA ILE A 109 -4.25 22.61 -2.42
C ILE A 109 -2.91 23.35 -2.54
N ASP A 110 -2.22 23.54 -1.42
CA ASP A 110 -0.91 24.22 -1.39
C ASP A 110 0.14 23.51 -2.27
N ALA A 111 0.08 22.18 -2.36
CA ALA A 111 0.97 21.38 -3.22
C ALA A 111 0.60 21.42 -4.71
N HIS A 112 -0.64 21.76 -5.07
CA HIS A 112 -1.09 21.87 -6.47
C HIS A 112 -0.97 23.31 -7.01
N GLU A 113 -0.91 24.31 -6.13
CA GLU A 113 -0.70 25.72 -6.51
C GLU A 113 0.78 26.11 -6.64
N ASN A 114 1.69 25.34 -6.04
CA ASN A 114 3.14 25.62 -6.00
C ASN A 114 4.00 24.57 -6.73
N GLY A 115 3.40 23.68 -7.52
CA GLY A 115 4.10 22.69 -8.36
C GLY A 115 3.92 23.00 -9.84
#